data_AF-A0A5B8V3V6-F1
#
_entry.id   AF-A0A5B8V3V6-F1
#
_cell.length_a   1.000
_cell.length_b   1.000
_cell.length_c   1.000
_cell.angle_alpha   90.00
_cell.angle_beta   90.00
_cell.angle_gamma   90.00
#
_symmetry.space_group_name_H-M   'P 1'
#
loop_
_entity.id
_entity.type
_entity.pdbx_description
1 polymer ?
#
loop_
_entity_poly.entity_id
_entity_poly.type
_entity_poly.pdbx_seq_one_letter_code
_entity_poly.pdbx_strand_id
1 'polypeptide(L)'
;MKKISVYFIMLLLSVASLHAAAQITPTALTKKQVNDWFQKREWLAGLPLQPHASINKTVFARQYQLNKNYWDKAFAFLKEHDLATMAAGRYAIDGDNVYAIITENPTKVVDSAKWESHRNYIDLHLVIAGEEKIGVADITKLTVTMPYDVTKDLMNYSGDGNFYTAVPGTFFLFFPLDAHRPNITTGGNKPDKKIVIKIRYAE
;
A
#
# COMPACT_ATOMS: atom_id res chain seq x y z
N MET A 1 86.55 7.42 -5.97
CA MET A 1 85.71 8.27 -6.84
C MET A 1 84.98 7.43 -7.88
N LYS A 2 83.68 7.21 -7.69
CA LYS A 2 82.59 7.27 -8.70
C LYS A 2 81.33 6.68 -8.05
N LYS A 3 80.31 7.54 -7.96
CA LYS A 3 78.97 7.30 -7.40
C LYS A 3 78.15 6.51 -8.41
N ILE A 4 77.32 5.56 -7.96
CA ILE A 4 76.06 5.21 -8.62
C ILE A 4 75.04 4.90 -7.52
N SER A 5 74.08 5.82 -7.33
CA SER A 5 72.84 5.55 -6.60
C SER A 5 71.90 4.76 -7.52
N VAL A 6 71.28 3.70 -7.02
CA VAL A 6 70.10 3.10 -7.64
C VAL A 6 68.99 3.11 -6.60
N TYR A 7 67.95 3.89 -6.89
CA TYR A 7 66.69 3.92 -6.16
C TYR A 7 65.96 2.60 -6.39
N PHE A 8 65.60 1.90 -5.31
CA PHE A 8 64.65 0.78 -5.38
C PHE A 8 63.29 1.28 -4.90
N ILE A 9 62.38 1.47 -5.85
CA ILE A 9 61.01 1.90 -5.65
C ILE A 9 60.22 0.74 -5.02
N MET A 10 59.64 0.97 -3.85
CA MET A 10 58.61 0.11 -3.26
C MET A 10 57.37 0.11 -4.18
N LEU A 11 56.99 -1.06 -4.70
CA LEU A 11 55.68 -1.25 -5.32
C LEU A 11 54.83 -2.14 -4.39
N LEU A 12 54.02 -1.49 -3.55
CA LEU A 12 52.95 -2.12 -2.80
C LEU A 12 51.80 -2.43 -3.77
N LEU A 13 51.66 -3.70 -4.16
CA LEU A 13 50.49 -4.20 -4.89
C LEU A 13 49.34 -4.39 -3.89
N SER A 14 48.49 -3.38 -3.71
CA SER A 14 47.19 -3.53 -3.06
C SER A 14 46.22 -4.19 -4.04
N VAL A 15 45.90 -5.46 -3.82
CA VAL A 15 44.83 -6.15 -4.55
C VAL A 15 43.51 -5.73 -3.93
N ALA A 16 42.89 -4.68 -4.48
CA ALA A 16 41.51 -4.34 -4.17
C ALA A 16 40.59 -5.30 -4.96
N SER A 17 40.12 -6.36 -4.31
CA SER A 17 39.07 -7.21 -4.87
C SER A 17 37.74 -6.45 -4.86
N LEU A 18 37.38 -5.85 -6.01
CA LEU A 18 36.03 -5.36 -6.27
C LEU A 18 35.07 -6.56 -6.26
N HIS A 19 34.31 -6.73 -5.17
CA HIS A 19 33.06 -7.49 -5.22
C HIS A 19 31.97 -6.54 -5.73
N ALA A 20 31.79 -6.50 -7.05
CA ALA A 20 30.58 -5.95 -7.63
C ALA A 20 29.45 -6.97 -7.41
N ALA A 21 28.78 -6.90 -6.26
CA ALA A 21 27.44 -7.45 -6.16
C ALA A 21 26.56 -6.58 -7.06
N ALA A 22 26.26 -7.07 -8.26
CA ALA A 22 25.22 -6.46 -9.08
C ALA A 22 23.93 -6.50 -8.26
N GLN A 23 23.50 -5.35 -7.74
CA GLN A 23 22.13 -5.18 -7.28
C GLN A 23 21.25 -5.46 -8.50
N ILE A 24 20.64 -6.65 -8.54
CA ILE A 24 19.63 -6.98 -9.53
C ILE A 24 18.43 -6.10 -9.18
N THR A 25 18.38 -4.90 -9.75
CA THR A 25 17.18 -4.08 -9.73
C THR A 25 16.13 -4.86 -10.53
N PRO A 26 14.98 -5.24 -9.94
CA PRO A 26 13.94 -5.94 -10.69
C PRO A 26 13.58 -5.09 -11.90
N THR A 27 13.74 -5.64 -13.11
CA THR A 27 13.35 -4.95 -14.33
C THR A 27 11.85 -4.68 -14.27
N ALA A 28 11.44 -3.43 -14.53
CA ALA A 28 10.03 -3.06 -14.45
C ALA A 28 9.16 -3.97 -15.34
N LEU A 29 8.08 -4.50 -14.77
CA LEU A 29 7.16 -5.38 -15.48
C LEU A 29 6.51 -4.66 -16.66
N THR A 30 6.42 -5.36 -17.79
CA THR A 30 5.62 -4.92 -18.94
C THR A 30 4.12 -4.93 -18.61
N LYS A 31 3.32 -4.14 -19.33
CA LYS A 31 1.84 -4.13 -19.19
C LYS A 31 1.23 -5.53 -19.34
N LYS A 32 1.77 -6.35 -20.25
CA LYS A 32 1.31 -7.73 -20.45
C LYS A 32 1.57 -8.58 -19.20
N GLN A 33 2.78 -8.53 -18.67
CA GLN A 33 3.15 -9.28 -17.44
C GLN A 33 2.28 -8.86 -16.24
N VAL A 34 2.04 -7.55 -16.07
CA VAL A 34 1.17 -7.03 -15.01
C VAL A 34 -0.25 -7.57 -15.15
N ASN A 35 -0.83 -7.53 -16.36
CA ASN A 35 -2.18 -8.03 -16.59
C ASN A 35 -2.26 -9.55 -16.38
N ASP A 36 -1.31 -10.31 -16.90
CA ASP A 36 -1.27 -11.77 -16.73
C ASP A 36 -1.17 -12.14 -15.24
N TRP A 37 -0.29 -11.50 -14.48
CA TRP A 37 -0.17 -11.69 -13.03
C TRP A 37 -1.45 -11.33 -12.28
N PHE A 38 -2.07 -10.19 -12.61
CA PHE A 38 -3.28 -9.73 -11.94
C PHE A 38 -4.46 -10.68 -12.19
N GLN A 39 -4.61 -11.19 -13.42
CA GLN A 39 -5.70 -12.11 -13.79
C GLN A 39 -5.58 -13.49 -13.15
N LYS A 40 -4.36 -13.98 -12.91
CA LYS A 40 -4.14 -15.27 -12.26
C LYS A 40 -4.64 -15.33 -10.82
N ARG A 41 -4.63 -14.19 -10.11
CA ARG A 41 -5.13 -14.05 -8.73
C ARG A 41 -4.55 -15.05 -7.71
N GLU A 42 -3.40 -15.64 -8.00
CA GLU A 42 -2.68 -16.53 -7.06
C GLU A 42 -2.36 -15.80 -5.76
N TRP A 43 -2.12 -14.49 -5.83
CA TRP A 43 -1.88 -13.60 -4.70
C TRP A 43 -3.08 -13.46 -3.73
N LEU A 44 -4.30 -13.86 -4.13
CA LEU A 44 -5.45 -13.94 -3.21
C LEU A 44 -5.46 -15.22 -2.37
N ALA A 45 -4.62 -16.20 -2.70
CA ALA A 45 -4.54 -17.48 -2.00
C ALA A 45 -5.92 -18.18 -1.79
N GLY A 46 -6.83 -18.03 -2.78
CA GLY A 46 -8.17 -18.61 -2.77
C GLY A 46 -9.23 -17.82 -2.00
N LEU A 47 -8.92 -16.62 -1.49
CA LEU A 47 -9.91 -15.71 -0.91
C LEU A 47 -11.02 -15.40 -1.93
N PRO A 48 -12.31 -15.50 -1.55
CA PRO A 48 -13.44 -15.19 -2.43
C PRO A 48 -13.68 -13.67 -2.53
N LEU A 49 -12.61 -12.89 -2.69
CA LEU A 49 -12.66 -11.43 -2.79
C LEU A 49 -12.39 -10.97 -4.22
N GLN A 50 -12.95 -9.82 -4.57
CA GLN A 50 -12.75 -9.16 -5.85
C GLN A 50 -11.92 -7.88 -5.67
N PRO A 51 -10.83 -7.69 -6.43
CA PRO A 51 -10.18 -6.39 -6.48
C PRO A 51 -11.09 -5.40 -7.22
N HIS A 52 -11.30 -4.21 -6.65
CA HIS A 52 -12.02 -3.14 -7.32
C HIS A 52 -11.29 -2.65 -8.59
N ALA A 53 -12.05 -2.23 -9.60
CA ALA A 53 -11.51 -1.82 -10.90
C ALA A 53 -10.63 -0.56 -10.86
N SER A 54 -10.74 0.24 -9.78
CA SER A 54 -9.91 1.43 -9.57
C SER A 54 -8.45 1.13 -9.23
N ILE A 55 -8.11 -0.12 -8.90
CA ILE A 55 -6.76 -0.48 -8.47
C ILE A 55 -5.74 -0.27 -9.59
N ASN A 56 -4.68 0.48 -9.30
CA ASN A 56 -3.52 0.60 -10.18
C ASN A 56 -2.72 -0.73 -10.19
N LYS A 57 -3.01 -1.57 -11.19
CA LYS A 57 -2.42 -2.91 -11.32
C LYS A 57 -0.89 -2.90 -11.40
N THR A 58 -0.31 -1.88 -12.04
CA THR A 58 1.15 -1.77 -12.19
C THR A 58 1.82 -1.51 -10.85
N VAL A 59 1.28 -0.56 -10.08
CA VAL A 59 1.81 -0.27 -8.73
C VAL A 59 1.57 -1.47 -7.81
N PHE A 60 0.40 -2.10 -7.89
CA PHE A 60 0.10 -3.28 -7.09
C PHE A 60 1.08 -4.43 -7.37
N ALA A 61 1.30 -4.79 -8.64
CA ALA A 61 2.23 -5.85 -9.02
C ALA A 61 3.66 -5.56 -8.53
N ARG A 62 4.12 -4.31 -8.69
CA ARG A 62 5.43 -3.88 -8.20
C ARG A 62 5.54 -4.00 -6.68
N GLN A 63 4.58 -3.46 -5.93
CA GLN A 63 4.58 -3.50 -4.46
C GLN A 63 4.49 -4.94 -3.93
N TYR A 64 3.73 -5.80 -4.60
CA TYR A 64 3.65 -7.21 -4.26
C TYR A 64 4.99 -7.93 -4.47
N GLN A 65 5.73 -7.62 -5.54
CA GLN A 65 7.06 -8.20 -5.78
C GLN A 65 8.10 -7.70 -4.79
N LEU A 66 8.09 -6.41 -4.46
CA LEU A 66 9.07 -5.82 -3.54
C LEU A 66 8.92 -6.36 -2.11
N ASN A 67 7.67 -6.56 -1.66
CA ASN A 67 7.37 -6.96 -0.28
C ASN A 67 6.42 -8.17 -0.21
N LYS A 68 6.69 -9.24 -0.97
CA LYS A 68 5.78 -10.40 -1.07
C LYS A 68 5.31 -10.92 0.29
N ASN A 69 6.22 -11.03 1.25
CA ASN A 69 5.93 -11.51 2.59
C ASN A 69 4.86 -10.65 3.31
N TYR A 70 4.89 -9.32 3.17
CA TYR A 70 3.89 -8.45 3.81
C TYR A 70 2.51 -8.63 3.19
N TRP A 71 2.45 -8.75 1.86
CA TRP A 71 1.19 -9.00 1.17
C TRP A 71 0.61 -10.38 1.46
N ASP A 72 1.44 -11.42 1.46
CA ASP A 72 1.02 -12.78 1.81
C ASP A 72 0.40 -12.81 3.21
N LYS A 73 1.03 -12.15 4.19
CA LYS A 73 0.51 -12.04 5.56
C LYS A 73 -0.81 -11.25 5.62
N ALA A 74 -0.93 -10.15 4.87
CA ALA A 74 -2.18 -9.39 4.81
C ALA A 74 -3.36 -10.23 4.27
N PHE A 75 -3.15 -10.98 3.17
CA PHE A 75 -4.18 -11.86 2.63
C PHE A 75 -4.42 -13.09 3.51
N ALA A 76 -3.38 -13.68 4.12
CA ALA A 76 -3.55 -14.77 5.09
C ALA A 76 -4.44 -14.34 6.27
N PHE A 77 -4.23 -13.14 6.81
CA PHE A 77 -5.07 -12.59 7.88
C PHE A 77 -6.55 -12.51 7.46
N LEU A 78 -6.85 -12.02 6.26
CA LEU A 78 -8.23 -11.98 5.75
C LEU A 78 -8.85 -13.38 5.57
N LYS A 79 -8.02 -14.41 5.35
CA LYS A 79 -8.47 -15.78 5.09
C LYS A 79 -8.67 -16.58 6.38
N GLU A 80 -7.82 -16.36 7.37
CA GLU A 80 -7.73 -17.18 8.58
C GLU A 80 -8.65 -16.67 9.71
N HIS A 81 -9.19 -15.46 9.58
CA HIS A 81 -10.04 -14.85 10.59
C HIS A 81 -11.48 -14.66 10.11
N ASP A 82 -12.43 -14.92 11.02
CA ASP A 82 -13.82 -14.53 10.85
C ASP A 82 -14.01 -13.04 11.19
N LEU A 83 -13.88 -12.19 10.18
CA LEU A 83 -13.96 -10.74 10.33
C LEU A 83 -15.31 -10.26 10.87
N ALA A 84 -16.38 -11.03 10.69
CA ALA A 84 -17.72 -10.68 11.17
C ALA A 84 -17.78 -10.69 12.70
N THR A 85 -16.99 -11.53 13.37
CA THR A 85 -16.99 -11.67 14.85
C THR A 85 -15.88 -10.89 15.55
N MET A 86 -14.86 -10.43 14.82
CA MET A 86 -13.78 -9.62 15.41
C MET A 86 -14.26 -8.27 15.94
N ALA A 87 -13.80 -7.85 17.11
CA ALA A 87 -14.14 -6.56 17.69
C ALA A 87 -13.49 -5.40 16.90
N ALA A 88 -14.07 -4.20 17.01
CA ALA A 88 -13.39 -2.99 16.55
C ALA A 88 -12.07 -2.78 17.31
N GLY A 89 -11.01 -2.40 16.60
CA GLY A 89 -9.68 -2.26 17.20
C GLY A 89 -8.54 -2.45 16.20
N ARG A 90 -7.31 -2.36 16.72
CA ARG A 90 -6.08 -2.60 15.97
C ARG A 90 -5.56 -4.02 16.24
N TYR A 91 -5.17 -4.71 15.18
CA TYR A 91 -4.59 -6.05 15.23
C TYR A 91 -3.24 -6.04 14.52
N ALA A 92 -2.17 -6.38 15.24
CA ALA A 92 -0.85 -6.54 14.63
C ALA A 92 -0.81 -7.84 13.80
N ILE A 93 -0.24 -7.77 12.59
CA ILE A 93 -0.06 -8.92 11.69
C ILE A 93 1.44 -9.20 11.52
N ASP A 94 2.23 -8.15 11.32
CA ASP A 94 3.70 -8.16 11.25
C ASP A 94 4.24 -6.89 11.92
N GLY A 95 4.06 -6.79 13.24
CA GLY A 95 4.41 -5.59 14.01
C GLY A 95 3.77 -4.33 13.43
N ASP A 96 4.60 -3.34 13.10
CA ASP A 96 4.20 -2.11 12.41
C ASP A 96 4.46 -2.16 10.89
N ASN A 97 4.84 -3.30 10.32
CA ASN A 97 4.95 -3.46 8.87
C ASN A 97 3.61 -3.77 8.24
N VAL A 98 2.81 -4.58 8.92
CA VAL A 98 1.45 -4.96 8.50
C VAL A 98 0.55 -5.00 9.72
N TYR A 99 -0.56 -4.27 9.70
CA TYR A 99 -1.55 -4.32 10.76
C TYR A 99 -2.94 -4.02 10.21
N ALA A 100 -3.96 -4.61 10.84
CA ALA A 100 -5.36 -4.36 10.54
C ALA A 100 -5.97 -3.38 11.52
N ILE A 101 -6.87 -2.54 11.03
CA ILE A 101 -7.76 -1.72 11.83
C ILE A 101 -9.19 -2.11 11.45
N ILE A 102 -9.96 -2.59 12.42
CA ILE A 102 -11.39 -2.84 12.28
C ILE A 102 -12.14 -1.69 12.92
N THR A 103 -13.10 -1.14 12.18
CA THR A 103 -14.00 -0.09 12.70
C THR A 103 -15.44 -0.48 12.44
N GLU A 104 -16.32 -0.07 13.35
CA GLU A 104 -17.76 -0.18 13.21
C GLU A 104 -18.39 1.16 13.63
N ASN A 105 -18.77 1.98 12.66
CA ASN A 105 -19.19 3.36 12.90
C ASN A 105 -20.31 3.77 11.95
N PRO A 106 -21.17 4.74 12.32
CA PRO A 106 -22.06 5.40 11.37
C PRO A 106 -21.29 6.01 10.19
N THR A 107 -21.79 5.75 8.98
CA THR A 107 -21.37 6.49 7.79
C THR A 107 -21.69 7.98 7.95
N LYS A 108 -20.93 8.82 7.23
CA LYS A 108 -20.98 10.28 7.35
C LYS A 108 -21.53 10.90 6.08
N VAL A 109 -22.11 12.10 6.19
CA VAL A 109 -22.36 12.95 5.02
C VAL A 109 -21.03 13.33 4.38
N VAL A 110 -21.02 13.53 3.07
CA VAL A 110 -19.80 13.80 2.29
C VAL A 110 -18.99 14.96 2.89
N ASP A 111 -19.65 16.05 3.30
CA ASP A 111 -18.99 17.25 3.85
C ASP A 111 -18.21 16.99 5.15
N SER A 112 -18.57 15.93 5.88
CA SER A 112 -17.87 15.51 7.11
C SER A 112 -16.74 14.49 6.87
N ALA A 113 -16.61 13.98 5.64
CA ALA A 113 -15.49 13.14 5.22
C ALA A 113 -14.40 13.99 4.57
N LYS A 114 -13.13 13.64 4.72
CA LYS A 114 -11.99 14.38 4.15
C LYS A 114 -11.22 13.50 3.17
N TRP A 115 -10.71 14.11 2.11
CA TRP A 115 -9.73 13.46 1.25
C TRP A 115 -8.42 13.31 2.02
N GLU A 116 -7.87 12.10 2.03
CA GLU A 116 -6.64 11.76 2.71
C GLU A 116 -5.73 10.85 1.87
N SER A 117 -4.42 10.91 2.14
CA SER A 117 -3.43 9.96 1.63
C SER A 117 -2.36 9.67 2.68
N HIS A 118 -1.56 8.62 2.41
CA HIS A 118 -0.50 8.11 3.26
C HIS A 118 0.79 8.01 2.46
N ARG A 119 1.96 8.08 3.11
CA ARG A 119 3.26 7.87 2.45
C ARG A 119 3.91 6.56 2.85
N ASN A 120 3.76 6.14 4.10
CA ASN A 120 4.43 4.96 4.63
C ASN A 120 3.63 3.66 4.40
N TYR A 121 2.31 3.76 4.27
CA TYR A 121 1.43 2.62 4.13
C TYR A 121 0.55 2.67 2.88
N ILE A 122 0.22 1.47 2.41
CA ILE A 122 -0.85 1.18 1.45
C ILE A 122 -2.07 0.76 2.26
N ASP A 123 -3.24 1.22 1.85
CA ASP A 123 -4.51 0.83 2.45
C ASP A 123 -5.19 -0.24 1.62
N LEU A 124 -5.33 -1.44 2.19
CA LEU A 124 -6.29 -2.44 1.71
C LEU A 124 -7.61 -2.26 2.48
N HIS A 125 -8.59 -1.67 1.82
CA HIS A 125 -9.89 -1.36 2.39
C HIS A 125 -10.93 -2.40 1.98
N LEU A 126 -11.62 -2.99 2.95
CA LEU A 126 -12.71 -3.95 2.73
C LEU A 126 -13.87 -3.68 3.69
N VAL A 127 -15.07 -3.48 3.14
CA VAL A 127 -16.30 -3.48 3.92
C VAL A 127 -16.64 -4.93 4.29
N ILE A 128 -16.83 -5.20 5.58
CA ILE A 128 -17.21 -6.50 6.13
C ILE A 128 -18.74 -6.62 6.14
N ALA A 129 -19.44 -5.58 6.58
CA ALA A 129 -20.90 -5.51 6.62
C ALA A 129 -21.41 -4.09 6.40
N GLY A 130 -22.58 -3.96 5.78
CA GLY A 130 -23.12 -2.66 5.36
C GLY A 130 -22.56 -2.23 4.01
N GLU A 131 -22.51 -0.92 3.78
CA GLU A 131 -21.97 -0.32 2.56
C GLU A 131 -21.56 1.13 2.82
N GLU A 132 -20.59 1.62 2.05
CA GLU A 132 -20.20 3.03 2.06
C GLU A 132 -19.83 3.51 0.66
N LYS A 133 -19.84 4.84 0.44
CA LYS A 133 -19.17 5.45 -0.69
C LYS A 133 -17.72 5.75 -0.32
N ILE A 134 -16.81 5.49 -1.26
CA ILE A 134 -15.40 5.84 -1.15
C ILE A 134 -15.01 6.72 -2.33
N GLY A 135 -14.53 7.93 -2.04
CA GLY A 135 -13.90 8.78 -3.04
C GLY A 135 -12.49 8.29 -3.36
N VAL A 136 -12.09 8.36 -4.64
CA VAL A 136 -10.71 8.11 -5.11
C VAL A 136 -10.29 9.24 -6.05
N ALA A 137 -9.09 9.78 -5.83
CA ALA A 137 -8.51 10.84 -6.65
C ALA A 137 -6.98 10.73 -6.70
N ASP A 138 -6.39 11.24 -7.77
CA ASP A 138 -4.93 11.38 -7.91
C ASP A 138 -4.50 12.63 -7.11
N ILE A 139 -3.56 12.47 -6.17
CA ILE A 139 -3.11 13.58 -5.30
C ILE A 139 -2.59 14.78 -6.11
N THR A 140 -2.08 14.56 -7.33
CA THR A 140 -1.54 15.63 -8.20
C THR A 140 -2.61 16.59 -8.73
N LYS A 141 -3.88 16.22 -8.61
CA LYS A 141 -5.05 17.00 -9.04
C LYS A 141 -5.77 17.67 -7.87
N LEU A 142 -5.29 17.48 -6.65
CA LEU A 142 -5.91 18.01 -5.44
C LEU A 142 -5.11 19.15 -4.83
N THR A 143 -5.81 20.00 -4.08
CA THR A 143 -5.18 21.06 -3.29
C THR A 143 -4.95 20.56 -1.87
N VAL A 144 -3.74 20.73 -1.36
CA VAL A 144 -3.37 20.38 0.02
C VAL A 144 -4.10 21.30 0.99
N THR A 145 -4.86 20.73 1.93
CA THR A 145 -5.52 21.48 3.03
C THR A 145 -4.84 21.27 4.37
N MET A 146 -4.17 20.12 4.54
CA MET A 146 -3.31 19.84 5.67
C MET A 146 -2.01 19.21 5.16
N PRO A 147 -0.84 19.82 5.41
CA PRO A 147 0.44 19.22 5.07
C PRO A 147 0.64 17.86 5.74
N TYR A 148 1.60 17.10 5.22
CA TYR A 148 1.90 15.76 5.71
C TYR A 148 2.33 15.77 7.19
N ASP A 149 1.58 15.02 8.00
CA ASP A 149 1.88 14.73 9.40
C ASP A 149 2.62 13.39 9.48
N VAL A 150 3.93 13.46 9.77
CA VAL A 150 4.82 12.29 9.88
C VAL A 150 4.39 11.32 10.98
N THR A 151 3.74 11.80 12.04
CA THR A 151 3.35 10.97 13.19
C THR A 151 2.10 10.15 12.89
N LYS A 152 1.23 10.68 12.04
CA LYS A 152 -0.04 10.04 11.64
C LYS A 152 0.03 9.36 10.28
N ASP A 153 1.12 9.55 9.55
CA ASP A 153 1.25 9.19 8.13
C ASP A 153 0.06 9.72 7.31
N LEU A 154 -0.26 11.01 7.48
CA LEU A 154 -1.52 11.58 6.98
C LEU A 154 -1.31 12.92 6.28
N MET A 155 -1.95 13.08 5.12
CA MET A 155 -2.05 14.36 4.42
C MET A 155 -3.50 14.57 3.98
N ASN A 156 -4.06 15.77 4.17
CA ASN A 156 -5.44 16.06 3.76
C ASN A 156 -5.52 17.01 2.57
N TYR A 157 -6.59 16.85 1.80
CA TYR A 157 -6.80 17.57 0.56
C TYR A 157 -8.22 18.11 0.41
N SER A 158 -8.41 18.96 -0.60
CA SER A 158 -9.68 19.36 -1.18
C SER A 158 -9.62 19.25 -2.71
N GLY A 159 -10.75 18.94 -3.32
CA GLY A 159 -10.91 18.82 -4.77
C GLY A 159 -11.91 17.74 -5.13
N ASP A 160 -12.00 17.46 -6.43
CA ASP A 160 -12.92 16.49 -7.00
C ASP A 160 -12.28 15.10 -7.13
N GLY A 161 -13.13 14.09 -7.22
CA GLY A 161 -12.71 12.70 -7.43
C GLY A 161 -13.88 11.82 -7.83
N ASN A 162 -13.57 10.57 -8.11
CA ASN A 162 -14.59 9.58 -8.44
C ASN A 162 -15.09 8.91 -7.16
N PHE A 163 -16.40 8.68 -7.06
CA PHE A 163 -16.99 7.99 -5.92
C PHE A 163 -17.50 6.62 -6.34
N TYR A 164 -17.19 5.60 -5.54
CA TYR A 164 -17.60 4.22 -5.76
C TYR A 164 -18.34 3.70 -4.53
N THR A 165 -19.34 2.85 -4.73
CA THR A 165 -19.97 2.13 -3.63
C THR A 165 -19.13 0.90 -3.27
N ALA A 166 -18.65 0.85 -2.05
CA ALA A 166 -17.97 -0.29 -1.46
C ALA A 166 -18.98 -1.16 -0.71
N VAL A 167 -18.97 -2.46 -1.03
CA VAL A 167 -19.85 -3.49 -0.45
C VAL A 167 -19.01 -4.73 -0.11
N PRO A 168 -19.51 -5.63 0.76
CA PRO A 168 -18.84 -6.89 1.07
C PRO A 168 -18.44 -7.70 -0.16
N GLY A 169 -17.25 -8.30 -0.10
CA GLY A 169 -16.69 -9.12 -1.18
C GLY A 169 -15.81 -8.37 -2.18
N THR A 170 -15.76 -7.04 -2.13
CA THR A 170 -14.86 -6.23 -2.97
C THR A 170 -13.90 -5.41 -2.11
N PHE A 171 -12.61 -5.47 -2.41
CA PHE A 171 -11.60 -4.65 -1.73
C PHE A 171 -11.03 -3.57 -2.64
N PHE A 172 -10.60 -2.48 -2.03
CA PHE A 172 -9.91 -1.36 -2.68
C PHE A 172 -8.46 -1.32 -2.21
N LEU A 173 -7.57 -0.79 -3.05
CA LEU A 173 -6.20 -0.44 -2.67
C LEU A 173 -5.98 1.05 -2.90
N PHE A 174 -5.40 1.72 -1.91
CA PHE A 174 -4.96 3.11 -2.02
C PHE A 174 -3.45 3.17 -1.77
N PHE A 175 -2.69 3.50 -2.82
CA PHE A 175 -1.25 3.70 -2.76
C PHE A 175 -0.93 5.16 -2.38
N PRO A 176 0.34 5.52 -2.13
CA PRO A 176 0.67 6.88 -1.69
C PRO A 176 0.25 8.04 -2.59
N LEU A 177 0.01 7.76 -3.88
CA LEU A 177 -0.47 8.76 -4.84
C LEU A 177 -2.01 8.77 -5.00
N ASP A 178 -2.71 7.86 -4.32
CA ASP A 178 -4.15 7.75 -4.35
C ASP A 178 -4.74 8.42 -3.10
N ALA A 179 -5.24 9.64 -3.27
CA ALA A 179 -6.11 10.23 -2.27
C ALA A 179 -7.41 9.42 -2.22
N HIS A 180 -7.88 9.12 -1.02
CA HIS A 180 -9.14 8.44 -0.81
C HIS A 180 -9.99 9.17 0.23
N ARG A 181 -11.30 8.92 0.19
CA ARG A 181 -12.29 9.58 1.07
C ARG A 181 -13.37 8.56 1.47
N PRO A 182 -13.10 7.70 2.47
CA PRO A 182 -13.99 6.61 2.85
C PRO A 182 -15.12 7.07 3.80
N ASN A 183 -15.94 6.13 4.25
CA ASN A 183 -16.97 6.33 5.29
C ASN A 183 -18.05 7.35 4.93
N ILE A 184 -18.40 7.45 3.65
CA ILE A 184 -19.50 8.31 3.17
C ILE A 184 -20.78 7.47 3.06
N THR A 185 -21.90 8.05 3.45
CA THR A 185 -23.22 7.42 3.33
C THR A 185 -23.63 7.16 1.87
N THR A 186 -24.22 6.00 1.60
CA THR A 186 -24.99 5.70 0.36
C THR A 186 -26.43 6.18 0.43
N GLY A 187 -26.93 6.50 1.63
CA GLY A 187 -28.29 6.90 1.96
C GLY A 187 -28.58 6.71 3.45
N GLY A 188 -28.54 7.81 4.22
CA GLY A 188 -28.70 7.81 5.69
C GLY A 188 -27.44 7.34 6.44
N ASN A 189 -27.25 7.78 7.68
CA ASN A 189 -26.01 7.53 8.44
C ASN A 189 -26.03 6.15 9.13
N LYS A 190 -26.22 5.09 8.33
CA LYS A 190 -26.21 3.70 8.81
C LYS A 190 -24.78 3.28 9.17
N PRO A 191 -24.60 2.42 10.18
CA PRO A 191 -23.29 1.88 10.50
C PRO A 191 -22.81 0.91 9.41
N ASP A 192 -21.51 0.94 9.15
CA ASP A 192 -20.79 -0.08 8.42
C ASP A 192 -19.72 -0.69 9.32
N LYS A 193 -19.39 -1.97 9.07
CA LYS A 193 -18.23 -2.62 9.66
C LYS A 193 -17.22 -2.83 8.55
N LYS A 194 -15.98 -2.36 8.75
CA LYS A 194 -14.91 -2.46 7.75
C LYS A 194 -13.58 -2.79 8.39
N ILE A 195 -12.68 -3.32 7.57
CA ILE A 195 -11.27 -3.52 7.87
C ILE A 195 -10.42 -2.69 6.89
N VAL A 196 -9.41 -2.03 7.44
CA VAL A 196 -8.32 -1.44 6.67
C VAL A 196 -7.03 -2.13 7.09
N ILE A 197 -6.40 -2.88 6.20
CA ILE A 197 -5.06 -3.41 6.43
C ILE A 197 -4.05 -2.40 5.89
N LYS A 198 -3.21 -1.89 6.79
CA LYS A 198 -2.07 -1.03 6.48
C LYS A 198 -0.89 -1.94 6.12
N ILE A 199 -0.34 -1.79 4.92
CA ILE A 199 0.78 -2.58 4.40
C ILE A 199 1.93 -1.63 4.10
N ARG A 200 3.11 -1.83 4.70
CA ARG A 200 4.27 -0.95 4.50
C ARG A 200 4.63 -0.83 3.01
N TYR A 201 4.66 0.40 2.53
CA TYR A 201 5.04 0.74 1.16
C TYR A 201 6.56 0.53 0.96
N ALA A 202 6.96 -0.07 -0.16
CA ALA A 202 8.36 -0.13 -0.59
C ALA A 202 8.64 0.98 -1.61
N GLU A 203 9.68 1.77 -1.36
CA GLU A 203 10.17 2.81 -2.28
C GLU A 203 10.91 2.22 -3.51
#